data_AF-A0AAF0JBV7-F1
#
_entry.id   AF-A0AAF0JBV7-F1
#
_cell.length_a   1.000
_cell.length_b   1.000
_cell.length_c   1.000
_cell.angle_alpha   90.00
_cell.angle_beta   90.00
_cell.angle_gamma   90.00
#
_symmetry.space_group_name_H-M   'P 1'
#
loop_
_entity.id
_entity.type
_entity.pdbx_description
1 polymer ?
#
loop_
_entity_poly.entity_id
_entity_poly.type
_entity_poly.pdbx_seq_one_letter_code
_entity_poly.pdbx_strand_id
1 'polypeptide(L)'
;MPAATEKDPLAALDDLDDPIDDVEQEKVIAELQRRNAKSHYSYRVLLIVLHAVVLVLYLSPFPAYIAGTHSRTHHTLFMQSSYSVGTENDLTYIPAFPIYCLLFAYYFGIIFLSVRETLFAMDIIKPTPMAFPAQPHQFGTAPNFLVPFLRDMRINKSTGNRADVPTSQPLSAYVAPRVLYLGFLWILTWPIPLLTFGSGAFEDSLWWSFMFFVMSIHVFAEHTIHKTERETVGLNGLKYAFKSA
;
A
#
# COMPACT_ATOMS: atom_id res chain seq x y z
N MET A 1 43.97 1.64 6.98
CA MET A 1 43.05 1.53 8.13
C MET A 1 41.63 1.68 7.63
N PRO A 2 40.89 0.58 7.37
CA PRO A 2 39.45 0.67 7.16
C PRO A 2 38.72 0.60 8.51
N ALA A 3 37.68 1.42 8.61
CA ALA A 3 36.83 1.60 9.77
C ALA A 3 36.09 0.31 10.15
N ALA A 4 35.90 0.13 11.46
CA ALA A 4 35.10 -0.94 12.04
C ALA A 4 33.71 -1.00 11.39
N THR A 5 33.48 -2.06 10.62
CA THR A 5 32.16 -2.48 10.18
C THR A 5 31.33 -2.77 11.42
N GLU A 6 30.25 -2.02 11.56
CA GLU A 6 29.12 -2.31 12.44
C GLU A 6 28.74 -3.78 12.24
N LYS A 7 29.08 -4.63 13.22
CA LYS A 7 28.94 -6.08 13.12
C LYS A 7 27.51 -6.43 12.71
N ASP A 8 27.38 -6.99 11.52
CA ASP A 8 26.14 -7.60 11.05
C ASP A 8 25.80 -8.75 12.00
N PRO A 9 24.68 -8.70 12.74
CA PRO A 9 24.31 -9.76 13.68
C PRO A 9 24.12 -11.12 12.99
N LEU A 10 23.89 -11.14 11.67
CA LEU A 10 23.85 -12.38 10.87
C LEU A 10 25.24 -13.00 10.68
N ALA A 11 26.30 -12.19 10.55
CA ALA A 11 27.66 -12.70 10.42
C ALA A 11 28.15 -13.38 11.72
N ALA A 12 27.62 -12.97 12.88
CA ALA A 12 27.90 -13.64 14.14
C ALA A 12 27.19 -15.00 14.28
N LEU A 13 26.16 -15.29 13.46
CA LEU A 13 25.43 -16.56 13.45
C LEU A 13 26.06 -17.59 12.49
N ASP A 14 26.81 -17.15 11.48
CA ASP A 14 27.39 -18.00 10.42
C ASP A 14 28.76 -18.60 10.82
N ASP A 15 29.43 -18.02 11.83
CA ASP A 15 30.81 -18.36 12.26
C ASP A 15 30.90 -19.31 13.48
N LEU A 16 29.80 -19.92 13.95
CA LEU A 16 29.79 -20.75 15.16
C LEU A 16 29.71 -22.26 14.86
N ASP A 17 30.82 -22.97 15.05
CA ASP A 17 30.94 -24.44 15.05
C ASP A 17 30.27 -25.10 16.27
N ASP A 18 29.94 -24.33 17.32
CA ASP A 18 29.25 -24.79 18.53
C ASP A 18 27.82 -24.22 18.62
N PRO A 19 26.84 -25.01 19.11
CA PRO A 19 25.48 -24.51 19.31
C PRO A 19 25.49 -23.34 20.30
N ILE A 20 24.97 -22.19 19.85
CA ILE A 20 24.81 -20.96 20.64
C ILE A 20 24.04 -21.23 21.94
N ASP A 21 24.51 -20.66 23.06
CA ASP A 21 23.80 -20.68 24.35
C ASP A 21 22.41 -20.02 24.24
N ASP A 22 21.39 -20.62 24.85
CA ASP A 22 19.99 -20.19 24.79
C ASP A 22 19.82 -18.69 25.16
N VAL A 23 20.64 -18.22 26.09
CA VAL A 23 20.65 -16.83 26.57
C VAL A 23 21.20 -15.86 25.52
N GLU A 24 22.19 -16.29 24.73
CA GLU A 24 22.73 -15.50 23.63
C GLU A 24 21.77 -15.47 22.44
N GLN A 25 21.13 -16.60 22.14
CA GLN A 25 20.10 -16.68 21.10
C GLN A 25 18.90 -15.76 21.42
N GLU A 26 18.44 -15.71 22.66
CA GLU A 26 17.39 -14.78 23.09
C GLU A 26 17.79 -13.31 22.90
N LYS A 27 19.02 -12.95 23.24
CA LYS A 27 19.52 -11.58 23.07
C LYS A 27 19.59 -11.20 21.59
N VAL A 28 20.06 -12.10 20.73
CA VAL A 28 20.14 -11.85 19.28
C VAL A 28 18.74 -11.70 18.69
N ILE A 29 17.79 -12.57 19.04
CA ILE A 29 16.42 -12.47 18.53
C ILE A 29 15.74 -11.18 19.04
N ALA A 30 15.90 -10.83 20.31
CA ALA A 30 15.34 -9.60 20.87
C ALA A 30 15.91 -8.35 20.17
N GLU A 31 17.21 -8.35 19.87
CA GLU A 31 17.85 -7.25 19.14
C GLU A 31 17.38 -7.19 17.68
N LEU A 32 17.24 -8.34 17.00
CA LEU A 32 16.66 -8.40 15.66
C LEU A 32 15.23 -7.86 15.62
N GLN A 33 14.39 -8.24 16.60
CA GLN A 33 13.04 -7.72 16.73
C GLN A 33 13.02 -6.21 16.95
N ARG A 34 13.92 -5.69 17.79
CA ARG A 34 14.04 -4.25 18.06
C ARG A 34 14.47 -3.48 16.81
N ARG A 35 15.46 -3.98 16.08
CA ARG A 35 15.94 -3.38 14.82
C ARG A 35 14.86 -3.41 13.74
N ASN A 36 14.16 -4.53 13.60
CA ASN A 36 13.04 -4.67 12.67
C ASN A 36 11.91 -3.71 13.01
N ALA A 37 11.51 -3.61 14.29
CA ALA A 37 10.46 -2.68 14.72
C ALA A 37 10.81 -1.21 14.39
N LYS A 38 12.06 -0.80 14.62
CA LYS A 38 12.54 0.55 14.26
C LYS A 38 12.48 0.77 12.74
N SER A 39 12.95 -0.21 11.97
CA SER A 39 12.96 -0.16 10.51
C SER A 39 11.55 -0.09 9.92
N HIS A 40 10.64 -0.94 10.40
CA HIS A 40 9.23 -0.95 9.99
C HIS A 40 8.54 0.38 10.29
N TYR A 41 8.80 0.97 11.45
CA TYR A 41 8.30 2.30 11.78
C TYR A 41 8.82 3.37 10.80
N SER A 42 10.13 3.39 10.52
CA SER A 42 10.73 4.32 9.57
C SER A 42 10.18 4.17 8.15
N TYR A 43 10.00 2.93 7.67
CA TYR A 43 9.38 2.67 6.37
C TYR A 43 7.94 3.19 6.31
N ARG A 44 7.13 2.94 7.34
CA ARG A 44 5.75 3.42 7.41
C ARG A 44 5.67 4.96 7.41
N VAL A 45 6.57 5.64 8.10
CA VAL A 45 6.67 7.12 8.03
C VAL A 45 7.01 7.58 6.61
N LEU A 46 7.98 6.94 5.95
CA LEU A 46 8.33 7.26 4.56
C LEU A 46 7.15 7.05 3.60
N LEU A 47 6.37 5.99 3.79
CA LEU A 47 5.16 5.74 2.99
C LEU A 47 4.14 6.88 3.15
N ILE A 48 3.91 7.38 4.37
CA ILE A 48 3.03 8.54 4.60
C ILE A 48 3.57 9.78 3.88
N VAL A 49 4.89 10.01 3.93
CA VAL A 49 5.52 11.13 3.20
C VAL A 49 5.32 11.00 1.70
N LEU A 50 5.46 9.81 1.11
CA LEU A 50 5.20 9.58 -0.32
C LEU A 50 3.75 9.92 -0.70
N HIS A 51 2.78 9.55 0.15
CA HIS A 51 1.37 9.91 -0.07
C HIS A 51 1.16 11.43 0.04
N ALA A 52 1.83 12.10 0.98
CA ALA A 52 1.77 13.56 1.11
C ALA A 52 2.36 14.26 -0.12
N VAL A 53 3.45 13.74 -0.69
CA VAL A 53 4.03 14.27 -1.94
C VAL A 53 3.05 14.16 -3.09
N VAL A 54 2.40 13.00 -3.28
CA VAL A 54 1.36 12.83 -4.32
C VAL A 54 0.19 13.76 -4.09
N LEU A 55 -0.24 13.94 -2.83
CA LEU A 55 -1.31 14.87 -2.50
C LEU A 55 -0.97 16.30 -2.91
N VAL A 56 0.24 16.77 -2.58
CA VAL A 56 0.73 18.11 -2.97
C VAL A 56 0.85 18.21 -4.49
N LEU A 57 1.33 17.17 -5.16
CA LEU A 57 1.43 17.10 -6.62
C LEU A 57 0.05 17.30 -7.27
N TYR A 58 -0.97 16.56 -6.82
CA TYR A 58 -2.33 16.71 -7.35
C TYR A 58 -3.05 17.99 -6.89
N LEU A 59 -2.60 18.63 -5.82
CA LEU A 59 -3.11 19.94 -5.41
C LEU A 59 -2.47 21.08 -6.23
N SER A 60 -1.26 20.87 -6.76
CA SER A 60 -0.48 21.91 -7.46
C SER A 60 -1.20 22.64 -8.62
N PRO A 61 -2.08 22.04 -9.44
CA PRO A 61 -2.76 22.76 -10.50
C PRO A 61 -4.01 23.52 -10.02
N PHE A 62 -4.48 23.33 -8.78
CA PHE A 62 -5.69 24.02 -8.28
C PHE A 62 -5.63 25.54 -8.42
N PRO A 63 -4.53 26.24 -8.03
CA PRO A 63 -4.43 27.68 -8.19
C PRO A 63 -4.57 28.13 -9.65
N ALA A 64 -3.98 27.39 -10.60
CA ALA A 64 -4.08 27.69 -12.03
C ALA A 64 -5.49 27.48 -12.58
N TYR A 65 -6.23 26.48 -12.08
CA TYR A 65 -7.64 26.29 -12.42
C TYR A 65 -8.52 27.41 -11.88
N ILE A 66 -8.30 27.84 -10.62
CA ILE A 66 -9.06 28.92 -9.99
C ILE A 66 -8.78 30.27 -10.68
N ALA A 67 -7.53 30.51 -11.06
CA ALA A 67 -7.13 31.71 -11.79
C ALA A 67 -7.56 31.70 -13.27
N GLY A 68 -8.07 30.57 -13.78
CA GLY A 68 -8.45 30.42 -15.20
C GLY A 68 -7.25 30.42 -16.17
N THR A 69 -6.03 30.26 -15.67
CA THR A 69 -4.80 30.30 -16.48
C THR A 69 -4.32 28.90 -16.88
N HIS A 70 -4.97 27.84 -16.41
CA HIS A 70 -4.60 26.47 -16.74
C HIS A 70 -4.92 26.17 -18.21
N SER A 71 -3.96 25.60 -18.95
CA SER A 71 -4.06 25.32 -20.40
C SER A 71 -5.27 24.44 -20.78
N ARG A 72 -5.79 23.67 -19.82
CA ARG A 72 -6.94 22.75 -19.99
C ARG A 72 -8.24 23.21 -19.32
N THR A 73 -8.37 24.49 -19.01
CA THR A 73 -9.65 25.04 -18.51
C THR A 73 -10.67 25.16 -19.64
N HIS A 74 -11.78 24.40 -19.58
CA HIS A 74 -12.91 24.59 -20.53
C HIS A 74 -13.67 25.91 -20.34
N HIS A 75 -13.21 26.84 -19.48
CA HIS A 75 -13.78 28.19 -19.38
C HIS A 75 -13.69 28.96 -20.72
N THR A 76 -12.67 28.67 -21.52
CA THR A 76 -12.51 29.19 -22.90
C THR A 76 -13.48 28.57 -23.91
N LEU A 77 -14.14 27.45 -23.57
CA LEU A 77 -15.01 26.69 -24.47
C LEU A 77 -16.50 27.07 -24.36
N PHE A 78 -16.94 27.63 -23.22
CA PHE A 78 -18.36 27.95 -23.00
C PHE A 78 -18.68 29.40 -22.59
N MET A 79 -17.70 30.24 -22.19
CA MET A 79 -17.99 31.61 -21.72
C MET A 79 -17.14 32.73 -22.34
N GLN A 80 -16.15 32.41 -23.17
CA GLN A 80 -15.45 33.39 -24.00
C GLN A 80 -15.47 32.94 -25.46
N SER A 81 -15.80 33.84 -26.39
CA SER A 81 -15.71 33.60 -27.83
C SER A 81 -14.24 33.51 -28.24
N SER A 82 -13.62 32.36 -28.00
CA SER A 82 -12.24 32.10 -28.40
C SER A 82 -12.26 31.70 -29.87
N TYR A 83 -11.71 32.55 -30.75
CA TYR A 83 -11.39 32.24 -32.15
C TYR A 83 -10.24 31.22 -32.25
N SER A 84 -10.30 30.12 -31.51
CA SER A 84 -9.34 29.03 -31.60
C SER A 84 -9.93 27.98 -32.53
N VAL A 85 -9.32 27.80 -33.70
CA VAL A 85 -9.62 26.68 -34.58
C VAL A 85 -9.19 25.42 -33.84
N GLY A 86 -10.16 24.66 -33.31
CA GLY A 86 -9.89 23.46 -32.54
C GLY A 86 -9.04 22.49 -33.35
N THR A 87 -7.90 22.10 -32.79
CA THR A 87 -7.04 21.06 -33.35
C THR A 87 -7.49 19.68 -32.85
N GLU A 88 -7.07 18.59 -33.50
CA GLU A 88 -7.40 17.20 -33.08
C GLU A 88 -7.05 16.93 -31.60
N ASN A 89 -6.05 17.63 -31.08
CA ASN A 89 -5.62 17.58 -29.67
C ASN A 89 -6.66 18.19 -28.72
N ASP A 90 -7.48 19.16 -29.14
CA ASP A 90 -8.48 19.80 -28.28
C ASP A 90 -9.72 18.92 -28.04
N LEU A 91 -9.95 17.92 -28.90
CA LEU A 91 -11.06 16.95 -28.76
C LEU A 91 -10.75 15.78 -27.80
N THR A 92 -9.48 15.57 -27.44
CA THR A 92 -9.02 14.41 -26.65
C THR A 92 -8.64 14.73 -25.21
N TYR A 93 -8.70 16.00 -24.77
CA TYR A 93 -8.35 16.39 -23.40
C TYR A 93 -9.43 16.07 -22.36
N ILE A 94 -9.01 15.57 -21.20
CA ILE A 94 -9.82 15.39 -20.00
C ILE A 94 -9.00 15.90 -18.79
N PRO A 95 -9.47 16.78 -17.88
CA PRO A 95 -10.59 17.73 -18.02
C PRO A 95 -10.51 19.05 -17.20
N ALA A 96 -11.49 19.93 -17.45
CA ALA A 96 -11.85 21.08 -16.62
C ALA A 96 -11.92 20.83 -15.10
N PHE A 97 -11.80 21.94 -14.38
CA PHE A 97 -11.74 22.02 -12.92
C PHE A 97 -12.75 21.14 -12.17
N PRO A 98 -14.06 21.07 -12.52
CA PRO A 98 -15.00 20.22 -11.76
C PRO A 98 -14.68 18.73 -11.85
N ILE A 99 -14.28 18.25 -13.02
CA ILE A 99 -13.93 16.84 -13.21
C ILE A 99 -12.57 16.57 -12.55
N TYR A 100 -11.61 17.50 -12.64
CA TYR A 100 -10.36 17.41 -11.88
C TYR A 100 -10.61 17.28 -10.37
N CYS A 101 -11.51 18.09 -9.81
CA CYS A 101 -11.90 18.01 -8.40
C CYS A 101 -12.52 16.66 -8.02
N LEU A 102 -13.34 16.06 -8.90
CA LEU A 102 -13.91 14.73 -8.66
C LEU A 102 -12.83 13.64 -8.65
N LEU A 103 -11.93 13.64 -9.63
CA LEU A 103 -10.82 12.68 -9.70
C LEU A 103 -9.85 12.87 -8.53
N PHE A 104 -9.57 14.12 -8.16
CA PHE A 104 -8.79 14.46 -6.98
C PHE A 104 -9.46 13.93 -5.70
N ALA A 105 -10.77 14.16 -5.52
CA ALA A 105 -11.50 13.68 -4.34
C ALA A 105 -11.49 12.15 -4.26
N TYR A 106 -11.60 11.46 -5.40
CA TYR A 106 -11.47 10.01 -5.47
C TYR A 106 -10.09 9.54 -4.97
N TYR A 107 -9.01 10.09 -5.52
CA TYR A 107 -7.65 9.73 -5.09
C TYR A 107 -7.33 10.16 -3.67
N PHE A 108 -7.84 11.31 -3.24
CA PHE A 108 -7.76 11.75 -1.85
C PHE A 108 -8.41 10.74 -0.92
N GLY A 109 -9.57 10.18 -1.28
CA GLY A 109 -10.22 9.11 -0.55
C GLY A 109 -9.32 7.87 -0.41
N ILE A 110 -8.67 7.44 -1.50
CA ILE A 110 -7.72 6.31 -1.45
C ILE A 110 -6.52 6.62 -0.57
N ILE A 111 -5.91 7.80 -0.70
CA ILE A 111 -4.78 8.26 0.12
C ILE A 111 -5.18 8.30 1.61
N PHE A 112 -6.35 8.84 1.91
CA PHE A 112 -6.84 8.91 3.28
C PHE A 112 -7.00 7.52 3.90
N LEU A 113 -7.60 6.58 3.17
CA LEU A 113 -7.79 5.21 3.63
C LEU A 113 -6.45 4.46 3.80
N SER A 114 -5.51 4.62 2.87
CA SER A 114 -4.20 3.97 2.95
C SER A 114 -3.39 4.53 4.12
N VAL A 115 -3.33 5.85 4.28
CA VAL A 115 -2.62 6.50 5.41
C VAL A 115 -3.28 6.15 6.74
N ARG A 116 -4.62 6.11 6.81
CA ARG A 116 -5.32 5.69 8.03
C ARG A 116 -4.96 4.26 8.43
N GLU A 117 -4.86 3.34 7.47
CA GLU A 117 -4.41 1.97 7.74
C GLU A 117 -2.95 1.93 8.22
N THR A 118 -2.06 2.72 7.63
CA THR A 118 -0.67 2.84 8.09
C THR A 118 -0.57 3.41 9.50
N LEU A 119 -1.37 4.43 9.83
CA LEU A 119 -1.41 5.01 11.18
C LEU A 119 -1.99 4.03 12.21
N PHE A 120 -2.97 3.22 11.82
CA PHE A 120 -3.48 2.11 12.63
C PHE A 120 -2.40 1.04 12.84
N ALA A 121 -1.59 0.73 11.83
CA ALA A 121 -0.46 -0.18 11.91
C ALA A 121 0.67 0.29 12.83
N MET A 122 0.79 1.60 13.05
CA MET A 122 1.78 2.22 13.92
C MET A 122 1.28 2.44 15.36
N ASP A 123 0.08 1.93 15.70
CA ASP A 123 -0.60 2.15 16.98
C ASP A 123 -0.85 3.64 17.31
N ILE A 124 -0.84 4.52 16.31
CA ILE A 124 -1.15 5.94 16.47
C ILE A 124 -2.66 6.14 16.60
N ILE A 125 -3.44 5.38 15.81
CA ILE A 125 -4.90 5.38 15.86
C ILE A 125 -5.34 4.05 16.47
N LYS A 126 -6.10 4.13 17.58
CA LYS A 126 -6.67 2.94 18.24
C LYS A 126 -8.06 2.64 17.71
N PRO A 127 -8.45 1.35 17.61
CA PRO A 127 -9.81 1.00 17.22
C PRO A 127 -10.79 1.47 18.29
N THR A 128 -11.94 2.00 17.87
CA THR A 128 -13.04 2.28 18.78
C THR A 128 -13.57 0.95 19.32
N PRO A 129 -13.61 0.74 20.65
CA PRO A 129 -14.14 -0.49 21.22
C PRO A 129 -15.63 -0.59 20.89
N MET A 130 -16.03 -1.68 20.23
CA MET A 130 -17.42 -1.96 19.88
C MET A 130 -17.92 -3.18 20.66
N ALA A 131 -19.15 -3.11 21.16
CA ALA A 131 -19.79 -4.22 21.87
C ALA A 131 -20.15 -5.36 20.90
N PHE A 132 -20.12 -6.59 21.39
CA PHE A 132 -20.55 -7.76 20.62
C PHE A 132 -22.00 -7.58 20.11
N PRO A 133 -22.32 -7.90 18.84
CA PRO A 133 -21.51 -8.62 17.86
C PRO A 133 -20.65 -7.76 16.91
N ALA A 134 -20.61 -6.43 17.08
CA ALA A 134 -19.92 -5.50 16.17
C ALA A 134 -18.40 -5.43 16.39
N GLN A 135 -17.74 -6.53 16.75
CA GLN A 135 -16.30 -6.54 17.03
C GLN A 135 -15.46 -6.15 15.79
N PRO A 136 -14.32 -5.48 15.99
CA PRO A 136 -13.44 -5.10 14.88
C PRO A 136 -12.94 -6.36 14.14
N HIS A 137 -13.08 -6.35 12.81
CA HIS A 137 -12.63 -7.44 11.94
C HIS A 137 -11.11 -7.40 11.71
N GLN A 138 -10.54 -8.52 11.24
CA GLN A 138 -9.10 -8.67 11.04
C GLN A 138 -8.51 -7.81 9.91
N PHE A 139 -9.34 -7.24 9.02
CA PHE A 139 -8.92 -6.40 7.87
C PHE A 139 -8.62 -4.94 8.25
N GLY A 140 -8.11 -4.69 9.46
CA GLY A 140 -7.71 -3.36 9.93
C GLY A 140 -8.86 -2.35 9.88
N THR A 141 -8.65 -1.24 9.17
CA THR A 141 -9.58 -0.11 9.02
C THR A 141 -10.51 -0.22 7.81
N ALA A 142 -10.55 -1.38 7.14
CA ALA A 142 -11.44 -1.63 6.02
C ALA A 142 -12.92 -1.35 6.38
N PRO A 143 -13.74 -0.83 5.46
CA PRO A 143 -15.17 -0.68 5.71
C PRO A 143 -15.88 -2.04 5.87
N ASN A 144 -16.85 -2.13 6.80
CA ASN A 144 -17.58 -3.37 7.08
C ASN A 144 -18.24 -4.02 5.85
N PHE A 145 -18.67 -3.24 4.85
CA PHE A 145 -19.26 -3.76 3.62
C PHE A 145 -18.24 -4.49 2.73
N LEU A 146 -16.95 -4.16 2.85
CA LEU A 146 -15.88 -4.72 2.03
C LEU A 146 -15.34 -6.05 2.59
N VAL A 147 -15.49 -6.26 3.90
CA VAL A 147 -14.96 -7.41 4.63
C VAL A 147 -15.42 -8.76 4.07
N PRO A 148 -16.70 -8.98 3.72
CA PRO A 148 -17.13 -10.25 3.12
C PRO A 148 -16.38 -10.55 1.82
N PHE A 149 -16.22 -9.55 0.96
CA PHE A 149 -15.51 -9.69 -0.31
C PHE A 149 -14.03 -10.05 -0.09
N LEU A 150 -13.37 -9.38 0.85
CA LEU A 150 -11.95 -9.67 1.15
C LEU A 150 -11.76 -11.05 1.79
N ARG A 151 -12.72 -11.49 2.61
CA ARG A 151 -12.72 -12.80 3.26
C ARG A 151 -12.98 -13.93 2.28
N ASP A 152 -13.84 -13.70 1.30
CA ASP A 152 -14.22 -14.70 0.30
C ASP A 152 -13.19 -14.86 -0.83
N MET A 153 -12.15 -14.01 -0.88
CA MET A 153 -11.03 -14.21 -1.80
C MET A 153 -10.31 -15.53 -1.50
N ARG A 154 -10.28 -16.43 -2.49
CA ARG A 154 -9.64 -17.74 -2.42
C ARG A 154 -8.56 -17.85 -3.50
N ILE A 155 -7.43 -18.46 -3.15
CA ILE A 155 -6.44 -18.88 -4.15
C ILE A 155 -6.56 -20.39 -4.30
N ASN A 156 -6.82 -20.84 -5.52
CA ASN A 156 -6.70 -22.24 -5.89
C ASN A 156 -5.23 -22.52 -6.20
N LYS A 157 -4.65 -23.53 -5.56
CA LYS A 157 -3.28 -23.98 -5.88
C LYS A 157 -3.29 -24.55 -7.31
N SER A 158 -2.71 -23.82 -8.27
CA SER A 158 -2.57 -24.27 -9.66
C SER A 158 -1.46 -25.31 -9.77
N THR A 159 -1.71 -26.49 -9.20
CA THR A 159 -0.90 -27.69 -9.41
C THR A 159 -1.86 -28.84 -9.55
N GLY A 160 -2.28 -29.13 -10.78
CA GLY A 160 -2.75 -30.45 -11.25
C GLY A 160 -3.83 -31.19 -10.47
N ASN A 161 -4.57 -30.55 -9.56
CA ASN A 161 -5.53 -31.25 -8.72
C ASN A 161 -6.86 -31.42 -9.47
N ARG A 162 -7.32 -32.68 -9.53
CA ARG A 162 -8.67 -33.09 -9.95
C ARG A 162 -9.73 -32.15 -9.37
N ALA A 163 -10.74 -31.83 -10.18
CA ALA A 163 -11.85 -30.94 -9.85
C ALA A 163 -12.67 -31.33 -8.60
N ASP A 164 -12.47 -32.55 -8.08
CA ASP A 164 -13.26 -33.10 -6.96
C ASP A 164 -12.70 -32.80 -5.56
N VAL A 165 -11.54 -32.14 -5.43
CA VAL A 165 -10.99 -31.81 -4.10
C VAL A 165 -11.21 -30.33 -3.80
N PRO A 166 -12.00 -29.96 -2.77
CA PRO A 166 -12.16 -28.57 -2.36
C PRO A 166 -10.88 -28.09 -1.66
N THR A 167 -9.85 -27.79 -2.45
CA THR A 167 -8.55 -27.29 -1.98
C THR A 167 -8.50 -25.77 -2.14
N SER A 168 -9.59 -25.07 -1.82
CA SER A 168 -9.60 -23.61 -1.83
C SER A 168 -9.34 -23.12 -0.41
N GLN A 169 -8.10 -22.77 -0.13
CA GLN A 169 -7.77 -22.08 1.12
C GLN A 169 -8.02 -20.58 0.94
N PRO A 170 -8.56 -19.89 1.96
CA PRO A 170 -8.78 -18.46 1.88
C PRO A 170 -7.43 -17.75 1.71
N LEU A 171 -7.40 -16.70 0.89
CA LEU A 171 -6.18 -15.94 0.62
C LEU A 171 -5.60 -15.31 1.89
N SER A 172 -6.44 -14.99 2.87
CA SER A 172 -6.03 -14.54 4.20
C SER A 172 -5.15 -15.54 4.98
N ALA A 173 -5.10 -16.81 4.57
CA ALA A 173 -4.18 -17.79 5.15
C ALA A 173 -2.72 -17.62 4.66
N TYR A 174 -2.54 -16.98 3.51
CA TYR A 174 -1.22 -16.79 2.87
C TYR A 174 -0.70 -15.36 2.99
N VAL A 175 -1.61 -14.39 2.97
CA VAL A 175 -1.30 -12.97 2.97
C VAL A 175 -2.02 -12.30 4.14
N ALA A 176 -1.34 -11.40 4.84
CA ALA A 176 -1.95 -10.62 5.91
C ALA A 176 -3.23 -9.92 5.44
N PRO A 177 -4.33 -9.97 6.21
CA PRO A 177 -5.58 -9.26 5.89
C PRO A 177 -5.39 -7.77 5.58
N ARG A 178 -4.43 -7.10 6.25
CA ARG A 178 -4.04 -5.70 5.95
C ARG A 178 -3.51 -5.53 4.53
N VAL A 179 -2.57 -6.40 4.12
CA VAL A 179 -1.97 -6.34 2.78
C VAL A 179 -3.04 -6.60 1.71
N LEU A 180 -4.04 -7.45 2.00
CA LEU A 180 -5.19 -7.65 1.12
C LEU A 180 -6.06 -6.40 0.98
N TYR A 181 -6.31 -5.68 2.07
CA TYR A 181 -7.02 -4.40 2.01
C TYR A 181 -6.26 -3.34 1.22
N LEU A 182 -4.95 -3.19 1.46
CA LEU A 182 -4.10 -2.28 0.68
C LEU A 182 -4.02 -2.69 -0.80
N GLY A 183 -4.00 -4.00 -1.09
CA GLY A 183 -4.07 -4.54 -2.45
C GLY A 183 -5.39 -4.19 -3.16
N PHE A 184 -6.51 -4.24 -2.44
CA PHE A 184 -7.78 -3.76 -2.96
C PHE A 184 -7.75 -2.26 -3.28
N LEU A 185 -7.22 -1.43 -2.37
CA LEU A 185 -7.03 0.01 -2.62
C LEU A 185 -6.11 0.27 -3.81
N TRP A 186 -5.09 -0.56 -4.02
CA TRP A 186 -4.21 -0.49 -5.18
C TRP A 186 -4.97 -0.78 -6.47
N ILE A 187 -5.84 -1.80 -6.53
CA ILE A 187 -6.69 -2.07 -7.70
C ILE A 187 -7.60 -0.87 -8.00
N LEU A 188 -8.12 -0.20 -6.98
CA LEU A 188 -8.91 1.02 -7.16
C LEU A 188 -8.13 2.18 -7.80
N THR A 189 -6.80 2.16 -7.83
CA THR A 189 -6.03 3.21 -8.52
C THR A 189 -6.04 3.07 -10.05
N TRP A 190 -6.45 1.92 -10.59
CA TRP A 190 -6.32 1.54 -12.00
C TRP A 190 -7.34 2.19 -12.96
N PRO A 191 -8.62 2.40 -12.59
CA PRO A 191 -9.60 2.85 -13.57
C PRO A 191 -9.27 4.21 -14.19
N ILE A 192 -8.79 5.19 -13.41
CA ILE A 192 -8.56 6.55 -13.92
C ILE A 192 -7.41 6.61 -14.95
N PRO A 193 -6.23 6.02 -14.71
CA PRO A 193 -5.15 6.01 -15.70
C PRO A 193 -5.54 5.19 -16.93
N LEU A 194 -6.29 4.09 -16.77
CA LEU A 194 -6.74 3.27 -17.90
C LEU A 194 -7.80 3.98 -18.75
N LEU A 195 -8.74 4.70 -18.14
CA LEU A 195 -9.76 5.47 -18.85
C LEU A 195 -9.14 6.63 -19.63
N THR A 196 -8.19 7.35 -19.02
CA THR A 196 -7.48 8.46 -19.68
C THR A 196 -6.52 7.99 -20.77
N PHE A 197 -5.88 6.83 -20.58
CA PHE A 197 -5.12 6.18 -21.64
C PHE A 197 -6.03 5.73 -22.79
N GLY A 198 -7.17 5.11 -22.47
CA GLY A 198 -8.16 4.65 -23.46
C GLY A 198 -8.82 5.78 -24.24
N SER A 199 -8.89 7.00 -23.70
CA SER A 199 -9.35 8.19 -24.40
C SER A 199 -8.29 8.86 -25.29
N GLY A 200 -7.08 8.29 -25.36
CA GLY A 200 -5.97 8.83 -26.15
C GLY A 200 -5.17 9.96 -25.46
N ALA A 201 -5.46 10.28 -24.20
CA ALA A 201 -4.79 11.33 -23.43
C ALA A 201 -3.58 10.77 -22.66
N PHE A 202 -2.51 10.44 -23.37
CA PHE A 202 -1.34 9.75 -22.79
C PHE A 202 -0.63 10.53 -21.69
N GLU A 203 -0.44 11.84 -21.88
CA GLU A 203 0.18 12.71 -20.85
C GLU A 203 -0.65 12.71 -19.55
N ASP A 204 -1.98 12.64 -19.69
CA ASP A 204 -2.92 12.72 -18.57
C ASP A 204 -2.98 11.37 -17.85
N SER A 205 -2.91 10.29 -18.62
CA SER A 205 -2.78 8.95 -18.06
C SER A 205 -1.52 8.80 -17.21
N LEU A 206 -0.40 9.39 -17.65
CA LEU A 206 0.83 9.41 -16.88
C LEU A 206 0.67 10.24 -15.61
N TRP A 207 0.04 11.41 -15.70
CA TRP A 207 -0.27 12.24 -14.52
C TRP A 207 -1.06 11.47 -13.46
N TRP A 208 -2.13 10.76 -13.85
CA TRP A 208 -2.94 10.01 -12.89
C TRP A 208 -2.28 8.72 -12.39
N SER A 209 -1.27 8.21 -13.10
CA SER A 209 -0.55 6.98 -12.72
C SER A 209 0.36 7.14 -11.50
N PHE A 210 0.68 8.36 -11.06
CA PHE A 210 1.53 8.56 -9.87
C PHE A 210 0.97 7.87 -8.63
N MET A 211 -0.36 7.91 -8.45
CA MET A 211 -0.99 7.23 -7.33
C MET A 211 -0.87 5.70 -7.42
N PHE A 212 -0.94 5.14 -8.62
CA PHE A 212 -0.70 3.71 -8.85
C PHE A 212 0.73 3.32 -8.45
N PHE A 213 1.73 4.10 -8.84
CA PHE A 213 3.12 3.83 -8.46
C PHE A 213 3.34 3.90 -6.95
N VAL A 214 2.83 4.94 -6.27
CA VAL A 214 2.98 5.07 -4.81
C VAL A 214 2.24 3.97 -4.07
N MET A 215 1.03 3.58 -4.50
CA MET A 215 0.34 2.42 -3.91
C MET A 215 1.06 1.10 -4.17
N SER A 216 1.73 0.96 -5.31
CA SER A 216 2.52 -0.25 -5.60
C SER A 216 3.69 -0.38 -4.61
N ILE A 217 4.39 0.73 -4.35
CA ILE A 217 5.45 0.78 -3.33
C ILE A 217 4.88 0.50 -1.93
N HIS A 218 3.72 1.05 -1.60
CA HIS A 218 3.05 0.82 -0.31
C HIS A 218 2.72 -0.66 -0.09
N VAL A 219 2.04 -1.29 -1.05
CA VAL A 219 1.68 -2.72 -0.97
C VAL A 219 2.93 -3.58 -0.90
N PHE A 220 3.96 -3.27 -1.70
CA PHE A 220 5.22 -4.00 -1.67
C PHE A 220 5.93 -3.89 -0.31
N ALA A 221 6.05 -2.68 0.24
CA ALA A 221 6.69 -2.44 1.53
C ALA A 221 5.96 -3.15 2.67
N GLU A 222 4.62 -3.06 2.75
CA GLU A 222 3.85 -3.77 3.78
C GLU A 222 3.89 -5.28 3.60
N HIS A 223 3.95 -5.78 2.36
CA HIS A 223 4.17 -7.20 2.12
C HIS A 223 5.54 -7.66 2.64
N THR A 224 6.60 -6.90 2.38
CA THR A 224 7.95 -7.21 2.87
C THR A 224 8.02 -7.15 4.40
N ILE A 225 7.43 -6.12 5.02
CA ILE A 225 7.32 -6.01 6.50
C ILE A 225 6.60 -7.22 7.08
N HIS A 226 5.47 -7.63 6.48
CA HIS A 226 4.76 -8.81 6.99
C HIS A 226 5.57 -10.09 6.83
N LYS A 227 6.30 -10.24 5.72
CA LYS A 227 7.18 -11.38 5.48
C LYS A 227 8.29 -11.45 6.53
N THR A 228 8.97 -10.35 6.83
CA THR A 228 10.05 -10.30 7.83
C THR A 228 9.52 -10.56 9.25
N GLU A 229 8.35 -10.03 9.61
CA GLU A 229 7.70 -10.33 10.89
C GLU A 229 7.38 -11.83 11.04
N ARG A 230 6.85 -12.45 9.99
CA ARG A 230 6.52 -13.88 9.98
C ARG A 230 7.78 -14.74 10.11
N GLU A 231 8.86 -14.40 9.42
CA GLU A 231 10.14 -15.11 9.53
C GLU A 231 10.74 -14.98 10.93
N THR A 232 10.68 -13.78 11.53
CA THR A 232 11.16 -13.54 12.90
C THR A 232 10.35 -14.32 13.95
N VAL A 233 9.03 -14.44 13.77
CA VAL A 233 8.17 -15.27 14.62
C VAL A 233 8.44 -16.76 14.40
N GLY A 234 8.69 -17.18 13.16
CA GLY A 234 9.09 -18.54 12.82
C GLY A 234 10.38 -18.97 13.52
N LEU A 235 11.36 -18.07 13.59
CA LEU A 235 12.63 -18.30 14.30
C LEU A 235 12.39 -18.56 15.81
N ASN A 236 11.47 -17.82 16.43
CA ASN A 236 11.04 -18.08 17.81
C ASN A 236 10.33 -19.43 17.97
N GLY A 237 9.56 -19.87 16.97
CA GLY A 237 8.88 -21.16 17.00
C GLY A 237 9.85 -22.35 16.94
N LEU A 238 10.93 -22.23 16.17
CA LEU A 238 11.97 -23.27 16.05
C LEU A 238 12.66 -23.56 17.39
N LYS A 239 12.80 -22.56 18.26
CA LYS A 239 13.29 -22.73 19.63
C LYS A 239 12.47 -23.74 20.44
N TYR A 240 11.14 -23.72 20.32
CA TYR A 240 10.26 -24.62 21.08
C TYR A 240 10.23 -26.03 20.49
N ALA A 241 10.40 -26.17 19.17
CA ALA A 241 10.45 -27.48 18.51
C ALA A 241 11.71 -28.28 18.93
N PHE A 242 12.86 -27.60 19.05
CA PHE A 242 14.11 -28.21 19.54
C PHE A 242 14.07 -28.63 21.01
N LYS A 243 13.16 -28.06 21.83
CA LYS A 243 12.96 -28.45 23.22
C LYS A 243 12.03 -29.67 23.39
N SER A 244 11.31 -30.06 22.35
CA SER A 244 10.36 -31.19 22.35
C SER A 244 10.87 -32.44 21.64
N ALA A 245 12.07 -32.40 21.06
CA ALA A 245 12.78 -33.54 20.49
C ALA A 245 13.79 -34.09 21.50
#